data_AF-A0A2E6ZKL0-F1
#
_entry.id   AF-A0A2E6ZKL0-F1
#
_cell.length_a   1.000
_cell.length_b   1.000
_cell.length_c   1.000
_cell.angle_alpha   90.00
_cell.angle_beta   90.00
_cell.angle_gamma   90.00
#
_symmetry.space_group_name_H-M   'P 1'
#
loop_
_entity.id
_entity.type
_entity.pdbx_description
1 polymer ?
#
loop_
_entity_poly.entity_id
_entity_poly.type
_entity_poly.pdbx_seq_one_letter_code
_entity_poly.pdbx_strand_id
1 'polypeptide(L)'
;MWIPPKSPYDLLQERYWPNDWKILIVCLMLNQTSRKQVEPMIERFFDKWPTASDAAFADEEEMREVVKSLGMYNRRVKTIKNMSNQYLSGFENAKELYGCGKYADDAYRIFMKGDWQDVEPNDQALNKYHDWLKEENNVSV
;
A
#
# COMPACT_ATOMS: atom_id res chain seq x y z
N MET A 1 21.13 2.42 1.99
CA MET A 1 19.86 2.33 1.22
C MET A 1 19.24 0.99 1.58
N TRP A 2 18.03 1.00 2.13
CA TRP A 2 17.29 -0.20 2.46
C TRP A 2 16.66 -0.80 1.19
N ILE A 3 16.75 -2.12 1.03
CA ILE A 3 16.05 -2.88 -0.01
C ILE A 3 15.33 -4.02 0.71
N PRO A 4 13.99 -4.01 0.80
CA PRO A 4 13.26 -5.06 1.48
C PRO A 4 13.46 -6.38 0.74
N PRO A 5 13.91 -7.45 1.43
CA PRO A 5 14.16 -8.74 0.77
C PRO A 5 12.85 -9.37 0.30
N LYS A 6 12.94 -10.20 -0.74
CA LYS A 6 11.79 -10.92 -1.29
C LYS A 6 11.44 -12.12 -0.42
N SER A 7 10.23 -12.14 0.11
CA SER A 7 9.73 -13.20 0.98
C SER A 7 9.11 -14.35 0.18
N PRO A 8 8.94 -15.54 0.79
CA PRO A 8 8.16 -16.62 0.18
C PRO A 8 6.64 -16.32 0.13
N TYR A 9 6.17 -15.21 0.69
CA TYR A 9 4.75 -14.83 0.73
C TYR A 9 4.32 -13.94 -0.43
N ASP A 10 5.29 -13.37 -1.17
CA ASP A 10 5.08 -12.56 -2.37
C ASP A 10 4.02 -11.48 -2.14
N LEU A 11 4.17 -10.66 -1.10
CA LEU A 11 3.20 -9.61 -0.81
C LEU A 11 3.14 -8.60 -1.96
N LEU A 12 1.96 -8.02 -2.21
CA LEU A 12 1.81 -7.02 -3.26
C LEU A 12 2.73 -5.81 -3.04
N GLN A 13 2.99 -5.42 -1.78
CA GLN A 13 3.92 -4.37 -1.40
C GLN A 13 5.33 -4.64 -1.95
N GLU A 14 5.79 -5.89 -1.89
CA GLU A 14 7.10 -6.27 -2.42
C GLU A 14 7.19 -6.04 -3.92
N ARG A 15 6.10 -6.30 -4.66
CA ARG A 15 6.06 -6.19 -6.13
C ARG A 15 6.15 -4.75 -6.63
N TYR A 16 5.70 -3.77 -5.83
CA TYR A 16 5.65 -2.37 -6.22
C TYR A 16 6.78 -1.50 -5.65
N TRP A 17 7.67 -2.07 -4.82
CA TRP A 17 8.91 -1.40 -4.43
C TRP A 17 9.79 -1.10 -5.67
N PRO A 18 10.46 0.07 -5.77
CA PRO A 18 10.62 1.13 -4.77
C PRO A 18 9.60 2.27 -4.88
N ASN A 19 8.42 2.05 -5.48
CA ASN A 19 7.41 3.10 -5.62
C ASN A 19 6.53 3.16 -4.35
N ASP A 20 6.86 4.10 -3.48
CA ASP A 20 6.17 4.41 -2.23
C ASP A 20 4.68 4.70 -2.40
N TRP A 21 4.30 5.56 -3.35
CA TRP A 21 2.90 5.85 -3.63
C TRP A 21 2.12 4.60 -4.04
N LYS A 22 2.68 3.76 -4.91
CA LYS A 22 2.03 2.50 -5.32
C LYS A 22 1.86 1.54 -4.14
N ILE A 23 2.84 1.43 -3.24
CA ILE A 23 2.71 0.63 -2.01
C ILE A 23 1.56 1.14 -1.13
N LEU A 24 1.41 2.46 -0.98
CA LEU A 24 0.30 3.04 -0.23
C LEU A 24 -1.06 2.74 -0.90
N ILE A 25 -1.14 2.83 -2.24
CA ILE A 25 -2.34 2.45 -3.00
C ILE A 25 -2.70 0.97 -2.80
N VAL A 26 -1.71 0.07 -2.83
CA VAL A 26 -1.89 -1.36 -2.52
C VAL A 26 -2.54 -1.53 -1.15
N CYS A 27 -1.99 -0.89 -0.12
CA CYS A 27 -2.52 -0.95 1.25
C CYS A 27 -3.97 -0.44 1.31
N LEU A 28 -4.25 0.69 0.65
CA LEU A 28 -5.62 1.22 0.59
C LEU A 28 -6.57 0.28 -0.12
N MET A 29 -6.16 -0.38 -1.20
CA MET A 29 -6.98 -1.33 -1.97
C MET A 29 -7.28 -2.60 -1.20
N LEU A 30 -6.35 -3.08 -0.38
CA LEU A 30 -6.52 -4.26 0.48
C LEU A 30 -7.42 -4.01 1.69
N ASN A 31 -7.77 -2.75 2.01
CA ASN A 31 -8.69 -2.45 3.10
C ASN A 31 -10.05 -3.13 2.89
N GLN A 32 -10.34 -4.09 3.78
CA GLN A 32 -11.56 -4.92 3.77
C GLN A 32 -11.81 -5.58 2.40
N THR A 33 -10.75 -5.97 1.69
CA THR A 33 -10.85 -6.62 0.39
C THR A 33 -9.75 -7.67 0.26
N SER A 34 -10.10 -8.85 -0.26
CA SER A 34 -9.13 -9.93 -0.40
C SER A 34 -8.07 -9.62 -1.45
N ARG A 35 -6.84 -10.08 -1.25
CA ARG A 35 -5.77 -10.01 -2.27
C ARG A 35 -6.23 -10.55 -3.63
N LYS A 36 -6.97 -11.67 -3.64
CA LYS A 36 -7.51 -12.31 -4.86
C LYS A 36 -8.36 -11.35 -5.70
N GLN A 37 -9.07 -10.41 -5.06
CA GLN A 37 -9.87 -9.41 -5.78
C GLN A 37 -9.02 -8.22 -6.21
N VAL A 38 -8.06 -7.79 -5.38
CA VAL A 38 -7.22 -6.61 -5.65
C VAL A 38 -6.21 -6.87 -6.76
N GLU A 39 -5.54 -8.02 -6.74
CA GLU A 39 -4.43 -8.36 -7.64
C GLU A 39 -4.74 -8.17 -9.15
N PRO A 40 -5.86 -8.69 -9.70
CA PRO A 40 -6.18 -8.44 -11.12
C PRO A 40 -6.61 -7.01 -11.43
N MET A 41 -7.03 -6.24 -10.40
CA MET A 41 -7.51 -4.87 -10.57
C MET A 41 -6.35 -3.88 -10.53
N ILE A 42 -5.38 -4.10 -9.66
CA ILE A 42 -4.35 -3.11 -9.33
C ILE A 42 -3.41 -2.80 -10.51
N GLU A 43 -3.15 -3.78 -11.38
CA GLU A 43 -2.43 -3.57 -12.63
C GLU A 43 -3.19 -2.60 -13.54
N ARG A 44 -4.47 -2.88 -13.81
CA ARG A 44 -5.35 -1.98 -14.59
C ARG A 44 -5.43 -0.58 -13.99
N PHE A 45 -5.45 -0.46 -12.67
CA PHE A 45 -5.43 0.83 -12.01
C PHE A 45 -4.13 1.59 -12.29
N PHE A 46 -2.97 0.94 -12.16
CA PHE A 46 -1.68 1.60 -12.38
C PHE A 46 -1.35 1.85 -13.86
N ASP A 47 -1.90 1.06 -14.78
CA ASP A 47 -1.80 1.36 -16.21
C ASP A 47 -2.53 2.66 -16.55
N LYS A 48 -3.65 2.92 -15.87
CA LYS A 48 -4.50 4.08 -16.11
C LYS A 48 -4.06 5.32 -15.34
N TRP A 49 -3.63 5.14 -14.10
CA TRP A 49 -3.12 6.19 -13.23
C TRP A 49 -1.73 5.79 -12.71
N PRO A 50 -0.67 5.98 -13.51
CA PRO A 50 0.67 5.50 -13.17
C PRO A 50 1.33 6.29 -12.04
N THR A 51 0.87 7.52 -11.77
CA THR A 51 1.44 8.42 -10.75
C THR A 51 0.40 8.93 -9.76
N ALA A 52 0.87 9.47 -8.63
CA ALA A 52 0.03 10.18 -7.66
C ALA A 52 -0.73 11.35 -8.30
N SER A 53 -0.13 12.08 -9.23
CA SER A 53 -0.79 13.17 -9.96
C SER A 53 -1.95 12.65 -10.79
N ASP A 54 -1.75 11.57 -11.56
CA ASP A 54 -2.81 11.00 -12.39
C ASP A 54 -4.00 10.56 -11.54
N ALA A 55 -3.74 9.88 -10.41
CA ALA A 55 -4.81 9.44 -9.52
C ALA A 55 -5.48 10.59 -8.76
N ALA A 56 -4.72 11.63 -8.37
CA ALA A 56 -5.25 12.79 -7.66
C ALA A 56 -6.26 13.57 -8.50
N PHE A 57 -6.00 13.71 -9.80
CA PHE A 57 -6.80 14.47 -10.75
C PHE A 57 -7.71 13.61 -11.65
N ALA A 58 -7.68 12.29 -11.48
CA ALA A 58 -8.53 11.35 -12.19
C ALA A 58 -10.03 11.71 -12.13
N ASP A 59 -10.77 11.42 -13.18
CA ASP A 59 -12.23 11.49 -13.14
C ASP A 59 -12.79 10.49 -12.11
N GLU A 60 -13.74 10.95 -11.28
CA GLU A 60 -14.26 10.13 -10.19
C GLU A 60 -15.13 8.98 -10.67
N GLU A 61 -15.92 9.18 -11.73
CA GLU A 61 -16.79 8.14 -12.29
C GLU A 61 -15.95 7.06 -12.96
N GLU A 62 -14.93 7.48 -13.70
CA GLU A 62 -13.98 6.59 -14.34
C GLU A 62 -13.20 5.73 -13.31
N MET A 63 -12.71 6.35 -12.24
CA MET A 63 -12.06 5.61 -11.15
C MET A 63 -13.02 4.64 -10.47
N ARG A 64 -14.28 5.07 -10.28
CA ARG A 64 -15.32 4.24 -9.66
C ARG A 64 -15.58 2.98 -10.45
N GLU A 65 -15.67 3.06 -11.77
CA GLU A 65 -15.89 1.90 -12.63
C GLU A 65 -14.70 0.94 -12.58
N VAL A 66 -13.45 1.43 -12.47
CA VAL A 66 -12.27 0.58 -12.32
C VAL A 66 -12.27 -0.19 -10.99
N VAL A 67 -12.59 0.48 -9.88
CA VAL A 67 -12.54 -0.13 -8.54
C VAL A 67 -13.87 -0.76 -8.09
N LYS A 68 -14.88 -0.77 -8.95
CA LYS A 68 -16.27 -1.15 -8.61
C LYS A 68 -16.39 -2.54 -8.01
N SER A 69 -15.65 -3.51 -8.55
CA SER A 69 -15.66 -4.92 -8.13
C SER A 69 -15.04 -5.16 -6.75
N LEU A 70 -14.30 -4.19 -6.21
CA LEU A 70 -13.66 -4.28 -4.89
C LEU A 70 -14.61 -3.92 -3.74
N GLY A 71 -15.82 -3.42 -4.03
CA GLY A 71 -16.72 -2.89 -3.02
C GLY A 71 -16.20 -1.60 -2.39
N MET A 72 -17.05 -0.95 -1.58
CA MET A 72 -16.78 0.35 -0.95
C MET A 72 -16.28 1.43 -1.94
N TYR A 73 -16.60 1.30 -3.22
CA TYR A 73 -15.96 2.04 -4.32
C TYR A 73 -16.08 3.56 -4.15
N ASN A 74 -17.21 4.08 -3.66
CA ASN A 74 -17.39 5.51 -3.42
C ASN A 74 -16.38 6.05 -2.39
N ARG A 75 -16.20 5.33 -1.29
CA ARG A 75 -15.24 5.69 -0.25
C ARG A 75 -13.82 5.51 -0.75
N ARG A 76 -13.56 4.41 -1.47
CA ARG A 76 -12.25 4.07 -2.02
C ARG A 76 -11.74 5.13 -2.99
N VAL A 77 -12.57 5.59 -3.93
CA VAL A 77 -12.25 6.66 -4.88
C VAL A 77 -11.86 7.94 -4.13
N LYS A 78 -12.70 8.40 -3.19
CA LYS A 78 -12.42 9.59 -2.39
C LYS A 78 -11.11 9.45 -1.61
N THR A 79 -10.89 8.30 -0.99
CA THR A 79 -9.67 8.02 -0.23
C THR A 79 -8.43 8.05 -1.12
N ILE A 80 -8.46 7.38 -2.27
CA ILE A 80 -7.34 7.35 -3.22
C ILE A 80 -7.00 8.76 -3.72
N LYS A 81 -8.00 9.53 -4.14
CA LYS A 81 -7.79 10.89 -4.64
C LYS A 81 -7.24 11.82 -3.56
N ASN A 82 -7.81 11.80 -2.35
CA ASN A 82 -7.37 12.64 -1.25
C ASN A 82 -5.96 12.25 -0.76
N MET A 83 -5.70 10.94 -0.63
CA MET A 83 -4.38 10.44 -0.27
C MET A 83 -3.34 10.89 -1.29
N SER A 84 -3.62 10.72 -2.59
CA SER A 84 -2.69 11.08 -3.66
C SER A 84 -2.45 12.60 -3.73
N ASN A 85 -3.48 13.43 -3.50
CA ASN A 85 -3.31 14.88 -3.39
C ASN A 85 -2.43 15.29 -2.21
N GLN A 86 -2.62 14.68 -1.03
CA GLN A 86 -1.78 14.95 0.14
C GLN A 86 -0.34 14.46 -0.07
N TYR A 87 -0.17 13.29 -0.69
CA TYR A 87 1.13 12.75 -1.06
C TYR A 87 1.93 13.76 -1.91
N LEU A 88 1.30 14.42 -2.89
CA LEU A 88 1.94 15.44 -3.72
C LEU A 88 2.37 16.70 -2.94
N SER A 89 1.72 16.97 -1.81
CA SER A 89 2.09 18.10 -0.92
C SER A 89 3.28 17.76 -0.02
N GLY A 90 3.72 16.50 0.01
CA GLY A 90 4.74 16.00 0.93
C GLY A 90 4.16 15.57 2.28
N PHE A 91 4.82 14.60 2.91
CA PHE A 91 4.44 14.02 4.20
C PHE A 91 5.69 13.43 4.88
N GLU A 92 5.68 13.30 6.21
CA GLU A 92 6.79 12.70 6.96
C GLU A 92 6.50 11.24 7.32
N ASN A 93 5.25 10.94 7.69
CA ASN A 93 4.80 9.62 8.08
C ASN A 93 3.54 9.23 7.30
N ALA A 94 3.50 8.00 6.79
CA ALA A 94 2.38 7.56 5.97
C ALA A 94 1.04 7.64 6.72
N LYS A 95 1.03 7.47 8.05
CA LYS A 95 -0.17 7.68 8.89
C LYS A 95 -0.81 9.08 8.81
N GLU A 96 -0.09 10.09 8.34
CA GLU A 96 -0.61 11.46 8.15
C GLU A 96 -1.48 11.56 6.89
N LEU A 97 -1.27 10.66 5.93
CA LEU A 97 -1.98 10.66 4.67
C LEU A 97 -3.42 10.15 4.85
N TYR A 98 -4.34 10.79 4.13
CA TYR A 98 -5.76 10.49 4.22
C TYR A 98 -6.05 9.01 3.93
N GLY A 99 -6.62 8.31 4.92
CA GLY A 99 -6.98 6.90 4.83
C GLY A 99 -5.84 5.92 5.09
N CYS A 100 -4.61 6.39 5.30
CA CYS A 100 -3.50 5.57 5.73
C CYS A 100 -3.52 5.42 7.25
N GLY A 101 -4.03 4.28 7.73
CA GLY A 101 -3.96 3.91 9.16
C GLY A 101 -2.69 3.14 9.50
N LYS A 102 -2.66 2.54 10.70
CA LYS A 102 -1.54 1.73 11.21
C LYS A 102 -0.99 0.73 10.18
N TYR A 103 -1.87 -0.03 9.51
CA TYR A 103 -1.45 -1.00 8.50
C TYR A 103 -0.61 -0.39 7.35
N ALA A 104 -1.05 0.73 6.80
CA ALA A 104 -0.33 1.39 5.71
C ALA A 104 0.99 2.00 6.21
N ASP A 105 1.00 2.54 7.43
CA ASP A 105 2.20 3.10 8.07
C ASP A 105 3.24 2.02 8.38
N ASP A 106 2.82 0.89 8.97
CA ASP A 106 3.68 -0.26 9.23
C ASP A 106 4.29 -0.79 7.92
N ALA A 107 3.47 -0.96 6.88
CA ALA A 107 3.95 -1.38 5.56
C ALA A 107 4.96 -0.38 4.98
N TYR A 108 4.68 0.92 5.08
CA TYR A 108 5.60 1.95 4.62
C TYR A 108 6.95 1.92 5.36
N ARG A 109 6.91 1.78 6.69
CA ARG A 109 8.12 1.69 7.52
C ARG A 109 8.94 0.44 7.18
N ILE A 110 8.30 -0.70 6.97
CA ILE A 110 8.96 -1.96 6.61
C ILE A 110 9.55 -1.89 5.20
N PHE A 111 8.76 -1.53 4.19
CA PHE A 111 9.18 -1.65 2.79
C PHE A 111 9.96 -0.43 2.28
N MET A 112 9.66 0.79 2.76
CA MET A 112 10.27 2.02 2.25
C MET A 112 11.33 2.60 3.17
N LYS A 113 11.06 2.74 4.47
CA LYS A 113 12.04 3.34 5.40
C LYS A 113 13.13 2.35 5.84
N GLY A 114 12.76 1.09 6.03
CA GLY A 114 13.67 0.06 6.56
C GLY A 114 13.74 0.03 8.09
N ASP A 115 12.85 0.76 8.78
CA ASP A 115 12.76 0.80 10.25
C ASP A 115 11.94 -0.37 10.80
N TRP A 116 12.06 -1.54 10.18
CA TRP A 116 11.18 -2.69 10.43
C TRP A 116 11.35 -3.25 11.85
N GLN A 117 12.52 -3.07 12.48
CA GLN A 117 12.77 -3.50 13.86
C GLN A 117 11.89 -2.77 14.88
N ASP A 118 11.46 -1.54 14.56
CA ASP A 118 10.63 -0.69 15.44
C ASP A 118 9.14 -0.75 15.06
N VAL A 119 8.74 -1.78 14.30
CA VAL A 119 7.36 -1.99 13.82
C VAL A 119 6.78 -3.25 14.45
N GLU A 120 5.56 -3.14 14.95
CA GLU A 120 4.75 -4.26 15.45
C GLU A 120 3.45 -4.31 14.63
N PRO A 121 3.38 -5.07 13.53
CA PRO A 121 2.19 -5.08 12.70
C PRO A 121 1.01 -5.80 13.35
N ASN A 122 -0.22 -5.38 12.99
CA ASN A 122 -1.44 -6.10 13.38
C ASN A 122 -2.02 -6.91 12.21
N ASP A 123 -1.57 -6.65 10.98
CA ASP A 123 -2.05 -7.33 9.78
C ASP A 123 -1.42 -8.71 9.65
N GLN A 124 -2.23 -9.73 9.37
CA GLN A 124 -1.76 -11.11 9.34
C GLN A 124 -0.72 -11.37 8.25
N ALA A 125 -0.86 -10.76 7.07
CA ALA A 125 0.09 -10.97 5.98
C ALA A 125 1.40 -10.22 6.24
N LEU A 126 1.30 -8.99 6.77
CA LEU A 126 2.45 -8.19 7.15
C LEU A 126 3.22 -8.82 8.33
N ASN A 127 2.53 -9.45 9.28
CA ASN A 127 3.15 -10.22 10.36
C ASN A 127 3.97 -11.40 9.82
N LYS A 128 3.42 -12.18 8.87
CA LYS A 128 4.19 -13.27 8.24
C LYS A 128 5.48 -12.76 7.61
N TYR A 129 5.42 -11.66 6.86
CA TYR A 129 6.61 -11.05 6.27
C TYR A 129 7.58 -10.56 7.34
N HIS A 130 7.09 -9.91 8.39
CA HIS A 130 7.90 -9.35 9.48
C HIS A 130 8.59 -10.42 10.30
N ASP A 131 7.90 -11.50 10.67
CA ASP A 131 8.46 -12.63 11.41
C ASP A 131 9.54 -13.34 10.58
N TRP A 132 9.27 -13.61 9.30
CA TRP A 132 10.27 -14.14 8.39
C TRP A 132 11.49 -13.21 8.26
N LEU A 133 11.26 -11.90 8.18
CA LEU A 133 12.34 -10.92 8.10
C LEU A 133 13.22 -10.94 9.37
N LYS A 134 12.62 -11.11 10.55
CA LYS A 134 13.38 -11.29 11.81
C LYS A 134 14.25 -12.54 11.76
N GLU A 135 13.68 -13.67 11.32
CA GLU A 135 14.39 -14.96 11.21
C GLU A 135 15.60 -14.85 10.28
N GLU A 136 15.44 -14.28 9.08
CA GLU A 136 16.54 -14.10 8.11
C GLU A 136 17.66 -13.19 8.65
N ASN A 137 17.34 -12.27 9.55
CA ASN A 137 18.31 -11.34 10.15
C ASN A 137 18.83 -11.81 11.52
N ASN A 138 18.53 -13.05 11.94
CA ASN A 138 18.87 -13.60 13.26
C ASN A 138 18.41 -12.71 14.43
N VAL A 139 17.32 -11.96 14.24
CA VAL A 139 16.66 -11.19 15.30
C VAL A 139 15.64 -12.13 15.94
N SER A 140 15.67 -12.25 17.28
CA SER A 140 14.71 -13.10 17.99
C SER A 140 13.27 -12.67 17.70
N VAL A 141 12.41 -13.62 17.34
CA VAL A 141 10.99 -13.41 16.98
C VAL A 141 10.18 -12.99 18.19
#